data_AF-A0A519W9W7-F1
#
_entry.id   AF-A0A519W9W7-F1
#
_cell.length_a   1.000
_cell.length_b   1.000
_cell.length_c   1.000
_cell.angle_alpha   90.00
_cell.angle_beta   90.00
_cell.angle_gamma   90.00
#
_symmetry.space_group_name_H-M   'P 1'
#
loop_
_entity.id
_entity.type
_entity.pdbx_description
1 polymer ?
#
loop_
_entity_poly.entity_id
_entity_poly.type
_entity_poly.pdbx_seq_one_letter_code
_entity_poly.pdbx_strand_id
1 'polypeptide(L)' 'SKLIEWCQRHGKDISFDMVQNGEGESAKLFTIQAVIEGESCGVGRDYNKKNAEKLAAEKACETLSI' A
#
# COMPACT_ATOMS: atom_id res chain seq x y z
N SER A 1 -4.65 -12.82 1.00
CA SER A 1 -4.05 -11.48 1.18
C SER A 1 -4.73 -10.83 2.37
N LYS A 2 -4.10 -10.90 3.55
CA LYS A 2 -4.72 -10.60 4.87
C LYS A 2 -5.48 -9.27 4.91
N LEU A 3 -4.87 -8.21 4.37
CA LEU A 3 -5.47 -6.87 4.32
C LEU A 3 -6.75 -6.82 3.49
N ILE A 4 -6.73 -7.41 2.29
CA ILE A 4 -7.88 -7.40 1.36
C ILE A 4 -9.05 -8.18 1.96
N GLU A 5 -8.76 -9.34 2.56
CA GLU A 5 -9.76 -10.16 3.24
C GLU A 5 -10.39 -9.42 4.43
N TRP A 6 -9.58 -8.66 5.19
CA TRP A 6 -10.09 -7.80 6.25
C TRP A 6 -10.97 -6.67 5.71
N CYS A 7 -10.53 -5.97 4.65
CA CYS A 7 -11.32 -4.90 4.03
C CYS A 7 -12.68 -5.42 3.54
N GLN A 8 -12.69 -6.56 2.84
CA GLN A 8 -13.92 -7.21 2.37
C GLN A 8 -14.87 -7.58 3.52
N ARG A 9 -14.34 -8.13 4.63
CA ARG A 9 -15.17 -8.48 5.80
C ARG A 9 -15.78 -7.28 6.49
N HIS A 10 -15.07 -6.14 6.47
CA HIS A 10 -15.50 -4.91 7.12
C HIS A 10 -16.26 -3.96 6.19
N GLY A 11 -16.49 -4.35 4.93
CA GLY A 11 -17.16 -3.51 3.93
C GLY A 11 -16.34 -2.28 3.53
N LYS A 12 -15.01 -2.32 3.72
CA LYS A 12 -14.09 -1.25 3.38
C LYS A 12 -13.58 -1.43 1.96
N ASP A 13 -13.53 -0.34 1.20
CA ASP A 13 -12.87 -0.33 -0.10
C ASP A 13 -11.35 -0.27 0.09
N ILE A 14 -10.61 -0.99 -0.75
CA ILE A 14 -9.15 -0.97 -0.76
C ILE A 14 -8.63 -0.80 -2.18
N SER A 15 -7.69 0.13 -2.33
CA SER A 15 -7.00 0.44 -3.58
C SER A 15 -5.48 0.50 -3.36
N PHE A 16 -4.72 0.19 -4.41
CA PHE A 16 -3.26 0.30 -4.42
C PHE A 16 -2.85 1.30 -5.50
N ASP A 17 -2.46 2.49 -5.07
CA ASP A 17 -2.13 3.60 -5.94
C ASP A 17 -0.62 3.75 -6.09
N MET A 18 -0.15 3.85 -7.33
CA MET A 18 1.25 4.20 -7.59
C MET A 18 1.41 5.70 -7.48
N VAL A 19 2.30 6.13 -6.58
CA VAL A 19 2.59 7.55 -6.36
C VAL A 19 3.98 7.88 -6.89
N GLN A 20 4.19 9.16 -7.19
CA GLN A 20 5.51 9.63 -7.61
C GLN A 20 6.53 9.44 -6.48
N ASN A 21 7.75 9.09 -6.86
CA ASN A 21 8.85 9.03 -5.91
C ASN A 21 9.24 10.44 -5.48
N GLY A 22 9.76 10.58 -4.26
CA GLY A 22 10.23 11.86 -3.75
C GLY A 22 11.43 12.40 -4.53
N GLU A 23 11.69 13.70 -4.39
CA GLU A 23 12.86 14.33 -5.00
C GLU A 23 14.16 13.64 -4.52
N GLY A 24 14.99 13.21 -5.47
CA GLY A 24 16.23 12.47 -5.20
C GLY A 24 16.08 10.94 -5.13
N GLU A 25 14.85 10.41 -5.14
CA GLU A 25 14.62 8.96 -5.21
C GLU A 25 14.77 8.47 -6.66
N SER A 26 15.15 7.20 -6.81
CA SER A 26 15.34 6.60 -8.13
C SER A 26 14.04 6.55 -8.93
N ALA A 27 14.05 6.96 -10.20
CA ALA A 27 12.90 6.80 -11.11
C ALA A 27 12.48 5.33 -11.32
N LYS A 28 13.38 4.38 -11.02
CA LYS A 28 13.12 2.93 -11.07
C LYS A 28 12.47 2.39 -9.79
N LEU A 29 12.37 3.19 -8.74
CA LEU A 29 11.69 2.82 -7.50
C LEU A 29 10.18 2.86 -7.76
N PHE A 30 9.46 1.84 -7.32
CA PHE A 30 8.01 1.86 -7.28
C PHE A 30 7.57 2.24 -5.88
N THR A 31 6.92 3.40 -5.75
CA THR A 31 6.22 3.79 -4.52
C THR A 31 4.75 3.48 -4.70
N ILE A 32 4.21 2.59 -3.87
CA ILE A 32 2.81 2.19 -3.85
C ILE A 32 2.20 2.57 -2.51
N GLN A 33 1.01 3.14 -2.53
CA GLN A 33 0.20 3.46 -1.37
C GLN A 33 -1.00 2.52 -1.30
N ALA A 34 -1.23 1.92 -0.13
CA ALA A 34 -2.47 1.22 0.18
C ALA A 34 -3.46 2.25 0.74
N VAL A 35 -4.56 2.45 0.01
CA VAL A 35 -5.63 3.39 0.34
C VAL A 35 -6.85 2.57 0.76
N ILE A 36 -7.41 2.85 1.93
CA ILE A 36 -8.59 2.18 2.46
C ILE A 36 -9.63 3.26 2.77
N GLU A 37 -10.80 3.16 2.16
CA GLU A 37 -11.88 4.16 2.26
C GLU A 37 -11.44 5.60 1.92
N GLY A 38 -10.48 5.75 1.01
CA GLY A 38 -9.92 7.05 0.62
C GLY A 38 -8.81 7.57 1.53
N GLU A 39 -8.43 6.83 2.58
CA GLU A 39 -7.34 7.18 3.49
C GLU A 39 -6.10 6.33 3.23
N SER A 40 -4.93 6.96 3.18
CA SER A 40 -3.67 6.24 3.02
C SER A 40 -3.29 5.50 4.31
N CYS A 41 -3.39 4.18 4.30
CA CYS A 41 -3.07 3.35 5.47
C CYS A 41 -1.66 2.74 5.42
N GLY A 42 -0.98 2.74 4.27
CA GLY A 42 0.38 2.21 4.18
C GLY A 42 1.09 2.62 2.90
N VAL A 43 2.43 2.67 2.93
CA VAL A 43 3.25 3.03 1.76
C VAL A 43 4.44 2.10 1.61
N GLY A 44 4.46 1.32 0.54
CA GLY A 44 5.57 0.43 0.18
C GLY A 44 6.46 1.03 -0.91
N ARG A 45 7.76 0.79 -0.81
CA ARG A 45 8.76 1.24 -1.79
C ARG A 45 9.69 0.09 -2.13
N ASP A 46 9.79 -0.26 -3.40
CA ASP A 46 10.68 -1.32 -3.87
C ASP A 46 10.99 -1.16 -5.37
N TYR A 47 12.08 -1.75 -5.87
CA TYR A 47 12.38 -1.76 -7.30
C TYR A 47 11.51 -2.74 -8.10
N ASN A 48 10.68 -3.54 -7.43
CA ASN A 48 9.66 -4.39 -8.02
C ASN A 48 8.25 -3.95 -7.58
N LYS A 49 7.37 -3.67 -8.53
CA LYS A 49 5.98 -3.24 -8.28
C LYS A 49 5.24 -4.16 -7.31
N LYS A 50 5.34 -5.48 -7.48
CA LYS A 50 4.63 -6.46 -6.63
C LYS A 50 5.15 -6.46 -5.20
N ASN A 51 6.45 -6.26 -5.00
CA ASN A 51 7.03 -6.13 -3.67
C ASN A 51 6.61 -4.82 -3.01
N ALA A 52 6.56 -3.71 -3.76
CA ALA A 52 6.05 -2.44 -3.26
C ALA A 52 4.57 -2.54 -2.83
N GLU A 53 3.73 -3.24 -3.61
CA GLU A 53 2.34 -3.55 -3.23
C GLU A 53 2.27 -4.38 -1.94
N LYS A 54 3.11 -5.42 -1.82
CA LYS A 54 3.18 -6.27 -0.62
C LYS A 54 3.58 -5.44 0.62
N LEU A 55 4.61 -4.61 0.50
CA LEU A 55 5.08 -3.73 1.58
C LEU A 55 4.02 -2.70 1.98
N ALA A 56 3.30 -2.14 1.01
CA ALA A 56 2.20 -1.21 1.28
C ALA A 56 1.09 -1.90 2.07
N ALA A 57 0.75 -3.14 1.70
CA ALA A 57 -0.24 -3.93 2.40
C ALA A 57 0.19 -4.34 3.82
N GLU A 58 1.47 -4.70 4.01
CA GLU A 58 2.04 -5.04 5.33
C GLU A 58 1.95 -3.84 6.28
N LYS A 59 2.37 -2.65 5.83
CA LYS A 59 2.27 -1.41 6.61
C LYS A 59 0.84 -0.98 6.92
N ALA A 60 -0.08 -1.22 6.00
CA ALA A 60 -1.50 -0.97 6.25
C ALA A 60 -2.07 -1.94 7.30
N CYS A 61 -1.62 -3.20 7.33
CA CYS A 61 -2.00 -4.12 8.41
C CYS A 61 -1.46 -3.64 9.77
N GLU A 62 -0.22 -3.16 9.82
CA GLU A 62 0.38 -2.61 11.04
C GLU A 62 -0.40 -1.37 11.52
N THR A 63 -0.72 -0.45 10.61
CA THR A 63 -1.48 0.78 10.91
C THR A 63 -2.88 0.48 11.42
N LEU A 64 -3.54 -0.54 10.85
CA LEU A 64 -4.87 -0.99 11.27
C LEU A 64 -4.82 -1.95 12.46
N SER A 65 -3.63 -2.37 12.90
CA SER A 65 -3.41 -3.35 13.96
C SER A 65 -4.14 -4.68 13.74
N ILE A 66 -4.03 -5.25 12.52
CA ILE A 66 -4.70 -6.50 12.11
C ILE A 66 -3.77 -7.67 11.81
#